data_AF-Q2FTE0-F1
#
_entry.id   AF-Q2FTE0-F1
#
_cell.length_a   1.000
_cell.length_b   1.000
_cell.length_c   1.000
_cell.angle_alpha   90.00
_cell.angle_beta   90.00
_cell.angle_gamma   90.00
#
_symmetry.space_group_name_H-M   'P 1'
#
loop_
_entity.id
_entity.type
_entity.pdbx_description
1 polymer ?
#
loop_
_entity_poly.entity_id
_entity_poly.type
_entity_poly.pdbx_seq_one_letter_code
_entity_poly.pdbx_strand_id
1 'polypeptide(L)' 'MTAHTQKQAQVASKRVALTPDTWVALSNIKEPGKTLGDTVADLIAEHQRRTLEMDLDEISKNGTFTSWEEAKRELKL' A
#
# COMPACT_ATOMS: atom_id res chain seq x y z
N MET A 1 -13.72 -23.64 20.94
CA MET A 1 -13.39 -22.22 20.72
C MET A 1 -11.99 -22.16 20.12
N THR A 2 -11.89 -22.12 18.80
CA THR A 2 -10.61 -22.10 18.08
C THR A 2 -10.06 -20.68 18.07
N ALA A 3 -9.01 -20.45 18.87
CA ALA A 3 -8.30 -19.18 18.87
C ALA A 3 -7.56 -19.01 17.53
N HIS A 4 -8.03 -18.11 16.68
CA HIS A 4 -7.27 -17.60 15.56
C HIS A 4 -6.23 -16.63 16.11
N THR A 5 -5.05 -17.15 16.47
CA THR A 5 -3.88 -16.32 16.73
C THR A 5 -3.48 -15.65 15.42
N GLN A 6 -3.94 -14.42 15.22
CA GLN A 6 -3.37 -13.52 14.22
C GLN A 6 -1.87 -13.46 14.48
N LYS A 7 -1.06 -14.03 13.59
CA LYS A 7 0.38 -13.76 13.53
C LYS A 7 0.53 -12.27 13.30
N GLN A 8 0.66 -11.49 14.36
CA GLN A 8 1.17 -10.13 14.27
C GLN A 8 2.53 -10.24 13.56
N ALA A 9 2.62 -9.68 12.35
CA ALA A 9 3.89 -9.57 11.66
C ALA A 9 4.83 -8.80 12.59
N GLN A 10 5.88 -9.49 13.06
CA GLN A 10 6.92 -8.87 13.86
C GLN A 10 7.45 -7.68 13.06
N VAL A 11 7.21 -6.46 13.54
CA VAL A 11 7.64 -5.23 12.85
C VAL A 11 9.17 -5.30 12.77
N ALA A 12 9.69 -5.53 11.57
CA ALA A 12 11.12 -5.60 11.34
C ALA A 12 11.71 -4.19 11.56
N SER A 13 12.34 -3.94 12.70
CA SER A 13 13.02 -2.68 13.05
C SER A 13 14.37 -2.53 12.34
N LYS A 14 14.47 -3.01 11.10
CA LYS A 14 15.69 -2.96 10.31
C LYS A 14 16.01 -1.52 9.96
N ARG A 15 17.23 -1.07 10.27
CA ARG A 15 17.74 0.23 9.85
C ARG A 15 18.03 0.16 8.35
N VAL A 16 17.47 1.08 7.59
CA VAL A 16 17.76 1.23 6.16
C VAL A 16 18.81 2.32 6.01
N ALA A 17 19.95 1.99 5.40
CA ALA A 17 20.97 2.97 5.09
C ALA A 17 20.49 3.86 3.94
N LEU A 18 20.65 5.18 4.09
CA LEU A 18 20.33 6.17 3.07
C LEU A 18 21.60 6.86 2.61
N THR A 19 21.63 7.27 1.34
CA THR A 19 22.70 8.16 0.86
C THR A 19 22.49 9.57 1.42
N PRO A 20 23.55 10.40 1.50
CA PRO A 20 23.41 11.80 1.91
C PRO A 20 22.38 12.57 1.07
N ASP A 21 22.33 12.33 -0.25
CA ASP A 21 21.40 13.01 -1.14
C ASP A 21 19.94 12.62 -0.85
N THR A 22 19.67 11.33 -0.62
CA THR A 22 18.34 10.87 -0.22
C THR A 22 17.93 11.46 1.13
N TRP A 23 18.87 11.59 2.07
CA TRP A 23 18.61 12.22 3.37
C TRP A 23 18.21 13.69 3.21
N VAL A 24 18.93 14.45 2.39
CA VAL A 24 18.60 15.86 2.10
C VAL A 24 17.24 15.97 1.44
N ALA A 25 16.94 15.12 0.46
CA ALA A 25 15.64 15.12 -0.22
C ALA A 25 14.48 14.87 0.76
N LEU A 26 14.60 13.87 1.64
CA LEU A 26 13.60 13.60 2.68
C LEU A 26 13.45 14.76 3.66
N SER A 27 14.55 15.40 4.04
CA SER A 27 14.51 16.57 4.93
C SER A 27 13.79 17.77 4.29
N ASN A 28 13.91 17.96 2.98
CA ASN A 28 13.31 19.09 2.27
C ASN A 28 11.78 18.98 2.13
N ILE A 29 11.26 17.76 2.08
CA ILE A 29 9.80 17.51 1.99
C ILE A 29 9.14 17.36 3.37
N LYS A 30 9.94 17.26 4.43
CA LYS A 30 9.47 17.10 5.80
C LYS A 30 8.83 18.40 6.29
N GLU A 31 7.53 18.37 6.57
CA GLU A 31 6.81 19.52 7.12
C GLU A 31 7.37 19.94 8.50
N PRO A 32 7.29 21.24 8.86
CA PRO A 32 7.62 21.69 10.21
C PRO A 32 6.78 20.95 11.26
N GLY A 33 7.40 20.50 12.34
CA GLY A 33 6.72 19.76 13.41
C GLY A 33 6.55 18.25 13.18
N LYS A 34 6.70 17.74 11.95
CA LYS A 34 6.70 16.29 11.68
C LYS A 34 8.07 15.65 11.90
N THR A 35 8.08 14.38 12.31
CA THR A 35 9.30 13.57 12.32
C THR A 35 9.57 13.01 10.91
N LEU A 36 10.82 12.61 10.65
CA LEU A 36 11.14 11.91 9.39
C LEU A 36 10.41 10.57 9.27
N GLY A 37 10.14 9.90 10.39
CA GLY A 37 9.34 8.66 10.40
C GLY A 37 7.93 8.89 9.87
N ASP A 38 7.29 9.97 10.31
CA ASP A 38 5.95 10.36 9.83
C ASP A 38 5.97 10.69 8.34
N THR A 39 6.96 11.46 7.88
CA THR A 39 7.11 11.78 6.46
C THR A 39 7.31 10.52 5.62
N VAL A 40 8.11 9.56 6.07
CA VAL A 40 8.28 8.28 5.37
C VAL A 40 6.98 7.48 5.35
N ALA A 41 6.22 7.45 6.45
CA ALA A 41 4.93 6.78 6.51
C ALA A 41 3.94 7.39 5.50
N ASP A 42 3.86 8.72 5.43
CA ASP A 42 3.02 9.44 4.47
C ASP A 42 3.41 9.08 3.02
N LEU A 43 4.72 9.05 2.70
CA LEU A 43 5.20 8.68 1.37
C LEU A 43 4.87 7.23 1.00
N ILE A 44 4.93 6.30 1.96
CA ILE A 44 4.56 4.90 1.74
C ILE A 44 3.06 4.79 1.45
N ALA A 45 2.22 5.50 2.21
CA ALA A 45 0.78 5.51 2.00
C ALA A 45 0.42 6.07 0.62
N GLU A 46 1.06 7.17 0.22
CA GLU A 46 0.87 7.75 -1.12
C GLU A 46 1.34 6.83 -2.24
N HIS A 47 2.46 6.12 -2.07
CA HIS A 47 2.92 5.12 -3.03
C HIS A 47 1.91 3.99 -3.17
N GLN A 48 1.41 3.43 -2.06
CA GLN A 48 0.41 2.37 -2.08
C GLN A 48 -0.90 2.80 -2.75
N ARG A 49 -1.37 4.02 -2.47
CA ARG A 49 -2.55 4.60 -3.11
C ARG A 49 -2.38 4.67 -4.63
N ARG A 50 -1.25 5.19 -5.10
CA ARG A 50 -0.96 5.31 -6.55
C ARG A 50 -0.85 3.95 -7.22
N THR A 51 -0.22 2.97 -6.57
CA THR A 51 -0.14 1.61 -7.09
C THR A 51 -1.54 1.03 -7.25
N LEU A 52 -2.42 1.20 -6.25
CA LEU A 52 -3.81 0.74 -6.35
C LEU A 52 -4.55 1.41 -7.51
N GLU A 53 -4.37 2.72 -7.70
CA GLU A 53 -4.96 3.45 -8.83
C GLU A 53 -4.49 2.89 -10.18
N MET A 54 -3.19 2.63 -10.31
CA MET A 54 -2.62 2.02 -11.52
C MET A 54 -3.16 0.61 -11.77
N ASP A 55 -3.28 -0.21 -10.72
CA ASP A 55 -3.82 -1.56 -10.81
C ASP A 55 -5.30 -1.54 -11.25
N LEU A 56 -6.09 -0.61 -10.71
CA LEU A 56 -7.49 -0.42 -11.10
C LEU A 56 -7.61 0.02 -12.56
N ASP A 57 -6.76 0.95 -13.02
CA ASP A 57 -6.72 1.38 -14.41
C ASP A 57 -6.33 0.23 -15.35
N GLU A 58 -5.35 -0.60 -14.95
CA GLU A 58 -4.95 -1.77 -15.71
C GLU A 58 -6.08 -2.81 -15.80
N ILE A 59 -6.74 -3.10 -14.68
CA ILE A 59 -7.91 -3.99 -14.64
C ILE A 59 -9.03 -3.42 -15.51
N SER A 60 -9.32 -2.13 -15.42
CA SER A 60 -10.35 -1.49 -16.25
C SER A 60 -10.06 -1.63 -17.74
N LYS A 61 -8.80 -1.46 -18.13
CA LYS A 61 -8.37 -1.47 -19.54
C LYS A 61 -8.27 -2.88 -20.13
N ASN A 62 -7.74 -3.83 -19.35
CA ASN A 62 -7.33 -5.15 -19.84
C ASN A 62 -8.15 -6.31 -19.24
N GLY A 63 -9.00 -6.02 -18.25
CA GLY A 63 -9.78 -7.01 -17.53
C GLY A 63 -10.87 -7.64 -18.39
N THR A 64 -11.14 -8.91 -18.12
CA THR A 64 -12.33 -9.60 -18.62
C THR A 64 -13.42 -9.48 -17.57
N PHE A 65 -14.55 -8.86 -17.93
CA PHE A 65 -15.66 -8.63 -17.02
C PHE A 65 -16.84 -9.52 -17.41
N THR A 66 -17.38 -10.24 -16.44
CA THR A 66 -18.64 -10.98 -16.59
C THR A 66 -19.79 -10.17 -16.01
N SER A 67 -20.99 -10.39 -16.53
CA SER A 67 -22.18 -9.73 -16.01
C SER A 67 -22.56 -10.28 -14.64
N TRP A 68 -23.24 -9.47 -13.83
CA TRP A 68 -23.71 -9.91 -12.51
C TRP A 68 -24.64 -11.13 -12.57
N GLU A 69 -25.50 -11.22 -13.59
CA GLU A 69 -26.43 -12.35 -13.76
C GLU A 69 -25.75 -13.64 -14.24
N GLU A 70 -24.60 -13.51 -14.89
CA GLU A 70 -23.75 -14.65 -15.24
C GLU A 70 -22.94 -15.11 -14.02
N ALA A 71 -22.31 -14.18 -13.30
CA ALA A 71 -21.60 -14.46 -12.06
C ALA A 71 -22.48 -15.14 -11.00
N LYS A 72 -23.73 -14.68 -10.80
CA LYS A 72 -24.70 -15.32 -9.90
C LYS A 72 -24.96 -16.79 -10.27
N ARG A 73 -25.18 -17.05 -11.57
CA ARG A 73 -25.44 -18.41 -12.07
C ARG A 73 -24.25 -19.33 -11.81
N GLU A 74 -23.03 -18.84 -12.03
CA GLU A 74 -21.80 -19.59 -11.76
C GLU A 74 -21.58 -19.85 -10.27
N LEU A 75 -21.81 -18.83 -9.43
CA LEU A 75 -21.60 -18.89 -7.98
C LEU A 75 -22.76 -19.56 -7.22
N LYS A 76 -23.86 -19.90 -7.89
CA LYS A 76 -25.08 -20.50 -7.31
C LYS A 76 -25.66 -19.64 -6.16
N LEU A 77 -25.63 -18.32 -6.36
CA LEU A 77 -26.21 -17.32 -5.47
C LEU A 77 -27.66 -16.99 -5.84
#